data_AF-A0A7X9FKT5-F1
#
_entry.id   AF-A0A7X9FKT5-F1
#
_cell.length_a   1.000
_cell.length_b   1.000
_cell.length_c   1.000
_cell.angle_alpha   90.00
_cell.angle_beta   90.00
_cell.angle_gamma   90.00
#
_symmetry.space_group_name_H-M   'P 1'
#
loop_
_entity.id
_entity.type
_entity.pdbx_description
1 polymer ?
#
loop_
_entity_poly.entity_id
_entity_poly.type
_entity_poly.pdbx_seq_one_letter_code
_entity_poly.pdbx_strand_id
1 'polypeptide(L)'
;MEQCEALLTRLVDLLREDERPALRERIETAMAEYTGKDGENGPEALRFLQDLDIFVNMPGPDFMYSRGIAETLRVGEEIFELAYFMKRALR
;
A
#
# COMPACT_ATOMS: atom_id res chain seq x y z
N MET A 1 2.75 19.14 -2.16
CA MET A 1 3.67 18.49 -1.21
C MET A 1 2.96 17.74 -0.08
N GLU A 2 1.66 17.95 0.19
CA GLU A 2 0.96 17.29 1.31
C GLU A 2 0.18 16.01 0.96
N GLN A 3 0.00 15.67 -0.33
CA GLN A 3 -0.92 14.60 -0.71
C GLN A 3 -0.42 13.19 -0.37
N CYS A 4 0.86 12.88 -0.57
CA CYS A 4 1.42 11.58 -0.21
C CYS A 4 1.34 11.36 1.31
N GLU A 5 1.79 12.34 2.10
CA GLU A 5 1.75 12.25 3.56
C GLU A 5 0.32 12.14 4.10
N ALA A 6 -0.64 12.87 3.52
CA ALA A 6 -2.05 12.77 3.91
C ALA A 6 -2.63 11.39 3.60
N LEU A 7 -2.32 10.82 2.43
CA LEU A 7 -2.81 9.50 2.04
C LEU A 7 -2.15 8.38 2.86
N LEU A 8 -0.84 8.47 3.09
CA LEU A 8 -0.11 7.56 3.97
C LEU A 8 -0.68 7.59 5.39
N THR A 9 -0.87 8.77 5.96
CA THR A 9 -1.45 8.93 7.30
C THR A 9 -2.84 8.28 7.37
N ARG A 10 -3.69 8.54 6.37
CA ARG A 10 -5.02 7.92 6.30
C ARG A 10 -4.95 6.39 6.25
N LEU A 11 -4.04 5.84 5.45
CA LEU A 11 -3.84 4.39 5.33
C LEU A 11 -3.36 3.76 6.64
N VAL A 12 -2.44 4.43 7.34
CA VAL A 12 -1.92 3.98 8.64
C VAL A 12 -2.98 4.08 9.73
N ASP A 13 -3.86 5.09 9.68
CA ASP A 13 -4.93 5.25 10.66
C ASP A 13 -5.99 4.15 10.64
N LEU A 14 -6.11 3.41 9.52
CA LEU A 14 -6.97 2.22 9.43
C LEU A 14 -6.46 1.03 10.25
N LEU A 15 -5.17 1.05 10.61
CA LEU A 15 -4.50 -0.05 11.29
C LEU A 15 -4.70 0.03 12.81
N ARG A 16 -4.64 -1.14 13.45
CA ARG A 16 -4.52 -1.26 14.91
C ARG A 16 -3.27 -0.50 15.40
N GLU A 17 -3.40 0.18 16.53
CA GLU A 17 -2.38 1.13 17.03
C GLU A 17 -0.99 0.50 17.19
N ASP A 18 -0.92 -0.76 17.62
CA ASP A 18 0.30 -1.53 17.81
C ASP A 18 1.00 -1.90 16.49
N GLU A 19 0.26 -1.97 15.39
CA GLU A 19 0.78 -2.31 14.05
C GLU A 19 1.20 -1.07 13.25
N ARG A 20 0.71 0.13 13.63
CA ARG A 20 0.93 1.38 12.87
C ARG A 20 2.40 1.68 12.60
N PRO A 21 3.33 1.62 13.57
CA PRO A 21 4.73 1.99 13.31
C PRO A 21 5.40 1.04 12.31
N ALA A 22 5.23 -0.27 12.51
CA ALA A 22 5.87 -1.30 11.69
C ALA A 22 5.32 -1.31 10.25
N LEU A 23 4.01 -1.12 10.08
CA LEU A 23 3.42 -1.06 8.75
C LEU A 23 3.68 0.27 8.05
N ARG A 24 3.77 1.39 8.77
CA ARG A 24 4.18 2.67 8.19
C ARG A 24 5.57 2.58 7.56
N GLU A 25 6.55 2.08 8.31
CA GLU A 25 7.93 1.89 7.82
C GLU A 25 7.95 0.99 6.58
N ARG A 26 7.16 -0.09 6.57
CA ARG A 26 7.02 -0.97 5.40
C ARG A 26 6.45 -0.26 4.17
N ILE A 27 5.42 0.57 4.34
CA ILE A 27 4.83 1.33 3.24
C ILE A 27 5.85 2.34 2.69
N GLU A 28 6.52 3.08 3.57
CA GLU A 28 7.55 4.06 3.19
C GLU A 28 8.72 3.39 2.45
N THR A 29 9.18 2.23 2.93
CA THR A 29 10.23 1.43 2.28
C THR A 29 9.82 0.98 0.87
N ALA A 30 8.65 0.35 0.76
CA ALA A 30 8.15 -0.14 -0.54
C ALA A 30 7.90 1.01 -1.53
N MET A 31 7.42 2.15 -1.03
CA MET A 31 7.24 3.37 -1.84
C MET A 31 8.57 3.92 -2.33
N ALA A 32 9.61 3.95 -1.49
CA ALA A 32 10.95 4.39 -1.87
C ALA A 32 11.56 3.46 -2.94
N GLU A 33 11.39 2.15 -2.80
CA GLU A 33 11.82 1.16 -3.79
C GLU A 33 11.07 1.33 -5.12
N TYR A 34 9.76 1.58 -5.07
CA TYR A 34 8.91 1.78 -6.26
C TYR A 34 9.23 3.07 -7.01
N THR A 35 9.48 4.18 -6.30
CA THR A 35 9.69 5.52 -6.87
C THR A 35 11.09 5.74 -7.45
N GLY A 36 12.06 4.91 -7.08
CA GLY A 36 13.44 5.02 -7.56
C GLY A 36 14.05 6.41 -7.34
N LYS A 37 14.03 7.27 -8.36
CA LYS A 37 14.62 8.62 -8.35
C LYS A 37 13.61 9.77 -8.17
N ASP A 38 12.31 9.51 -8.29
CA ASP A 38 11.26 10.54 -8.24
C ASP A 38 11.01 11.07 -6.81
N GLY A 39 11.51 10.34 -5.81
CA GLY A 39 11.44 10.71 -4.40
C GLY A 39 10.05 10.50 -3.77
N GLU A 40 10.01 10.60 -2.44
CA GLU A 40 8.86 10.22 -1.59
C GLU A 40 7.59 11.07 -1.81
N ASN A 41 7.69 12.17 -2.57
CA ASN A 41 6.57 13.07 -2.89
C ASN A 41 6.35 13.24 -4.40
N GLY A 42 6.95 12.37 -5.21
CA GLY A 42 6.80 12.37 -6.66
C GLY A 42 5.47 11.77 -7.14
N PRO A 43 5.16 11.90 -8.44
CA PRO A 43 3.96 11.29 -9.04
C PRO A 43 3.90 9.77 -8.86
N GLU A 44 5.05 9.09 -8.88
CA GLU A 44 5.14 7.65 -8.66
C GLU A 44 4.81 7.24 -7.23
N ALA A 45 5.19 8.06 -6.24
CA ALA A 45 4.89 7.83 -4.83
C ALA A 45 3.38 7.95 -4.59
N LEU A 46 2.78 8.98 -5.18
CA LEU A 46 1.33 9.18 -5.11
C LEU A 46 0.58 8.02 -5.77
N ARG A 47 1.03 7.56 -6.95
CA ARG A 47 0.42 6.42 -7.64
C ARG A 47 0.52 5.14 -6.79
N PHE A 48 1.67 4.86 -6.21
CA PHE A 48 1.87 3.73 -5.31
C PHE A 48 0.87 3.75 -4.15
N LEU A 49 0.74 4.88 -3.45
CA LEU A 49 -0.19 5.01 -2.32
C LEU A 49 -1.66 4.90 -2.75
N GLN A 50 -2.01 5.38 -3.95
CA GLN A 50 -3.36 5.24 -4.51
C GLN A 50 -3.70 3.79 -4.84
N ASP A 51 -2.77 3.07 -5.48
CA ASP A 51 -2.96 1.65 -5.78
C ASP A 51 -3.10 0.84 -4.49
N LEU A 52 -2.26 1.12 -3.49
CA LEU A 52 -2.33 0.49 -2.17
C LEU A 52 -3.69 0.75 -1.50
N ASP A 53 -4.19 1.98 -1.55
CA ASP A 53 -5.52 2.33 -1.01
C ASP A 53 -6.65 1.56 -1.70
N ILE A 54 -6.58 1.40 -3.02
CA ILE A 54 -7.56 0.59 -3.77
C ILE A 54 -7.55 -0.84 -3.26
N PHE A 55 -6.37 -1.46 -3.13
CA PHE A 55 -6.27 -2.84 -2.66
C PHE A 55 -6.75 -3.01 -1.22
N VAL A 56 -6.38 -2.10 -0.31
CA VAL A 56 -6.78 -2.14 1.10
C VAL A 56 -8.29 -2.00 1.26
N ASN A 57 -8.95 -1.16 0.45
CA ASN A 57 -10.40 -0.96 0.50
C ASN A 57 -11.21 -1.94 -0.36
N MET A 58 -10.55 -2.74 -1.21
CA MET A 58 -11.22 -3.73 -2.05
C MET A 58 -11.94 -4.80 -1.20
N PRO A 59 -13.18 -5.20 -1.54
CA PRO A 59 -13.88 -6.29 -0.84
C PRO A 59 -13.07 -7.59 -0.82
N GLY A 60 -13.19 -8.37 0.25
CA GLY A 60 -12.40 -9.59 0.47
C GLY A 60 -12.40 -10.59 -0.70
N PRO A 61 -13.56 -10.91 -1.32
CA PRO A 61 -13.61 -11.77 -2.50
C PRO A 61 -12.81 -11.19 -3.67
N ASP A 62 -13.02 -9.92 -3.99
CA ASP A 62 -12.36 -9.23 -5.10
C ASP A 62 -10.84 -9.12 -4.90
N PHE A 63 -10.40 -8.91 -3.65
CA PHE A 63 -8.99 -8.90 -3.27
C PHE A 63 -8.33 -10.28 -3.44
N MET A 64 -9.02 -11.36 -3.07
CA MET A 64 -8.48 -12.71 -3.24
C MET A 64 -8.38 -13.11 -4.72
N TYR A 65 -9.33 -12.67 -5.56
CA TYR A 65 -9.27 -12.90 -7.00
C TYR A 65 -8.20 -12.04 -7.70
N SER A 66 -7.96 -10.81 -7.24
CA SER A 66 -6.91 -9.97 -7.81
C SER A 66 -5.50 -10.52 -7.57
N ARG A 67 -5.29 -11.33 -6.52
CA ARG A 67 -4.04 -12.09 -6.32
C ARG A 67 -3.72 -12.98 -7.52
N GLY A 68 -4.69 -13.79 -7.96
CA GLY A 68 -4.48 -14.72 -9.08
C GLY A 68 -4.17 -14.00 -10.39
N ILE A 69 -4.71 -12.79 -10.57
CA ILE A 69 -4.41 -11.94 -11.73
C ILE A 69 -3.02 -11.31 -11.60
N ALA A 70 -2.65 -10.81 -10.40
CA ALA A 70 -1.34 -10.21 -10.14
C ALA A 70 -0.20 -11.23 -10.27
N GLU A 71 -0.35 -12.43 -9.71
CA GLU A 71 0.60 -13.56 -9.84
C GLU A 71 0.77 -14.00 -11.30
N THR A 72 -0.30 -13.96 -12.09
CA THR A 72 -0.24 -14.33 -13.52
C THR A 72 0.47 -13.25 -14.36
N LEU A 73 0.34 -11.99 -13.98
CA LEU A 73 0.93 -10.87 -14.70
C LEU A 73 2.34 -10.50 -14.21
N ARG A 74 2.80 -11.03 -13.06
CA ARG A 74 4.04 -10.61 -12.38
C ARG A 74 4.13 -9.10 -12.16
N VAL A 75 2.97 -8.46 -12.00
CA VAL A 75 2.87 -7.02 -11.76
C VAL A 75 2.32 -6.83 -10.34
N GLY A 76 3.07 -6.13 -9.49
CA GLY A 76 2.57 -5.68 -8.20
C GLY A 76 2.47 -6.76 -7.11
N GLU A 77 3.30 -7.81 -7.13
CA GLU A 77 3.33 -8.78 -6.03
C GLU A 77 3.65 -8.10 -4.68
N GLU A 78 4.59 -7.16 -4.66
CA GLU A 78 4.98 -6.42 -3.44
C GLU A 78 3.85 -5.54 -2.90
N ILE A 79 3.15 -4.79 -3.76
CA ILE A 79 2.02 -3.95 -3.32
C ILE A 79 0.83 -4.81 -2.86
N PHE A 80 0.66 -5.99 -3.46
CA PHE A 80 -0.37 -6.94 -3.06
C PHE A 80 -0.07 -7.56 -1.70
N GLU A 81 1.17 -8.00 -1.46
CA GLU A 81 1.60 -8.50 -0.15
C GLU A 81 1.45 -7.44 0.94
N LEU A 82 1.84 -6.19 0.65
CA LEU A 82 1.67 -5.07 1.56
C LEU A 82 0.19 -4.84 1.89
N ALA A 83 -0.68 -4.82 0.88
CA ALA A 83 -2.12 -4.71 1.09
C ALA A 83 -2.70 -5.88 1.90
N TYR A 84 -2.18 -7.10 1.71
CA TYR A 84 -2.58 -8.27 2.50
C TYR A 84 -2.19 -8.11 3.97
N PHE A 85 -0.96 -7.67 4.26
CA PHE A 85 -0.53 -7.40 5.64
C PHE A 85 -1.37 -6.30 6.29
N MET A 86 -1.64 -5.21 5.56
CA MET A 86 -2.51 -4.15 6.05
C MET A 86 -3.91 -4.67 6.35
N LYS A 87 -4.54 -5.45 5.45
CA LYS A 87 -5.87 -6.03 5.67
C LYS A 87 -5.95 -6.89 6.93
N ARG A 88 -4.89 -7.62 7.28
CA ARG A 88 -4.81 -8.42 8.51
C ARG A 88 -4.63 -7.57 9.77
N ALA A 89 -4.14 -6.35 9.62
CA ALA A 89 -3.88 -5.39 10.68
C ALA A 89 -4.95 -4.29 10.79
N LEU A 90 -6.01 -4.35 9.98
CA LEU A 90 -7.17 -3.46 10.09
C LEU A 90 -7.90 -3.69 11.42
N ARG A 91 -8.50 -2.61 11.94
CA ARG A 91 -9.33 -2.63 13.15
C ARG A 91 -10.75 -3.10 12.89
#